data_AF-A0A0F5PAQ4-F1
#
_entry.id   AF-A0A0F5PAQ4-F1
#
_cell.length_a   1.000
_cell.length_b   1.000
_cell.length_c   1.000
_cell.angle_alpha   90.00
_cell.angle_beta   90.00
_cell.angle_gamma   90.00
#
_symmetry.space_group_name_H-M   'P 1'
#
loop_
_entity.id
_entity.type
_entity.pdbx_description
1 polymer ?
#
loop_
_entity_poly.entity_id
_entity_poly.type
_entity_poly.pdbx_seq_one_letter_code
_entity_poly.pdbx_strand_id
1 'polypeptide(L)'
;MSESENQELVRELDPFGFMVGHSSAIKPLGGEERGPDPRYVFHTPYIAFHPGRVTFTIKFDKLLATFGELRVHINAFVQGSGRDAIFVTSSRLDLADRTAAERGMTISVLAVAGATYAAFGFCSEGTDARAADLTIIAEEIGGADGAIAEQYLLPTQLGTQALDTPFRLVGDEPPLLRDPVSQPMTDDQLAEPEYGQWATALGTDASDRRHSWQLAFVAQTLERYGMLQPGARGLALGRRAAALAPVMAAHKCHAMVATVAAPGSAGIPWHALPCSPIDAVPGPDGLLPGIPLSISDQPASERGFDFLWSLGAAGRLHMTGNTSSFLIEAMMMLRPGGYAVHMFDLATGPGAAPNAIPRSDVERIAVMLISRSFSVAQLNFAPGTALDQPSTPFGLIIRKG
;
A
#
# COMPACT_ATOMS: atom_id res chain seq x y z
N MET A 1 7.20 29.01 -11.18
CA MET A 1 8.33 28.09 -11.02
C MET A 1 9.25 28.32 -12.20
N SER A 2 10.45 28.83 -11.96
CA SER A 2 11.45 29.10 -12.99
C SER A 2 12.17 27.81 -13.39
N GLU A 3 12.73 27.75 -14.61
CA GLU A 3 13.51 26.60 -15.12
C GLU A 3 14.66 26.17 -14.19
N SER A 4 15.12 27.05 -13.30
CA SER A 4 16.17 26.77 -12.31
C SER A 4 15.70 25.92 -11.12
N GLU A 5 14.42 25.95 -10.72
CA GLU A 5 13.90 25.13 -9.61
C GLU A 5 13.60 23.68 -10.06
N ASN A 6 13.41 23.48 -11.37
CA ASN A 6 13.09 22.16 -11.95
C ASN A 6 14.34 21.27 -12.13
N GLN A 7 15.56 21.85 -12.05
CA GLN A 7 16.83 21.13 -12.19
C GLN A 7 17.30 20.45 -10.88
N GLU A 8 16.82 20.85 -9.70
CA GLU A 8 17.21 20.21 -8.42
C GLU A 8 16.49 18.88 -8.15
N LEU A 9 15.46 18.57 -8.92
CA LEU A 9 14.57 17.41 -8.75
C LEU A 9 14.95 16.21 -9.60
N VAL A 10 15.90 16.33 -10.53
CA VAL A 10 16.37 15.22 -11.37
C VAL A 10 17.87 15.08 -11.18
N ARG A 11 18.32 13.93 -10.67
CA ARG A 11 19.73 13.64 -10.43
C ARG A 11 20.18 12.49 -11.30
N GLU A 12 21.22 12.72 -12.09
CA GLU A 12 21.96 11.64 -12.74
C GLU A 12 22.89 10.99 -11.72
N LEU A 13 22.84 9.67 -11.61
CA LEU A 13 23.62 8.89 -10.65
C LEU A 13 24.76 8.19 -11.38
N ASP A 14 25.96 8.24 -10.80
CA ASP A 14 27.09 7.43 -11.26
C ASP A 14 26.79 5.93 -11.05
N PRO A 15 26.62 5.12 -12.10
CA PRO A 15 26.32 3.70 -11.98
C PRO A 15 27.42 2.90 -11.27
N PHE A 16 28.67 3.39 -11.27
CA PHE A 16 29.84 2.68 -10.75
C PHE A 16 30.44 3.34 -9.52
N GLY A 17 29.81 4.40 -9.00
CA GLY A 17 30.38 5.24 -7.95
C GLY A 17 30.54 4.55 -6.59
N PHE A 18 29.87 3.41 -6.34
CA PHE A 18 30.07 2.64 -5.10
C PHE A 18 31.18 1.60 -5.23
N MET A 19 31.24 0.86 -6.35
CA MET A 19 32.26 -0.16 -6.64
C MET A 19 33.23 0.36 -7.71
N VAL A 20 33.93 1.44 -7.40
CA VAL A 20 34.86 2.09 -8.34
C VAL A 20 35.91 1.09 -8.83
N GLY A 21 36.22 1.13 -10.12
CA GLY A 21 37.24 0.28 -10.75
C GLY A 21 36.78 -1.13 -11.13
N HIS A 22 35.63 -1.61 -10.65
CA HIS A 22 35.18 -2.98 -10.91
C HIS A 22 34.44 -3.13 -12.25
N SER A 23 34.74 -4.22 -12.95
CA SER A 23 34.17 -4.58 -14.23
C SER A 23 32.72 -5.05 -14.10
N SER A 24 31.85 -4.55 -14.98
CA SER A 24 30.47 -5.03 -15.09
C SER A 24 30.38 -6.38 -15.82
N ALA A 25 29.37 -7.18 -15.49
CA ALA A 25 28.99 -8.35 -16.27
C ALA A 25 28.47 -7.97 -17.67
N ILE A 26 27.94 -6.75 -17.84
CA ILE A 26 27.54 -6.19 -19.14
C ILE A 26 28.71 -5.42 -19.73
N LYS A 27 29.23 -5.87 -20.88
CA LYS A 27 30.50 -5.35 -21.42
C LYS A 27 30.32 -4.22 -22.43
N PRO A 28 31.26 -3.26 -22.53
CA PRO A 28 32.49 -3.12 -21.76
C PRO A 28 32.33 -2.20 -20.53
N LEU A 29 31.15 -2.16 -19.91
CA LEU A 29 30.84 -1.19 -18.85
C LEU A 29 31.64 -1.45 -17.56
N GLY A 30 31.80 -0.40 -16.75
CA GLY A 30 32.54 -0.43 -15.49
C GLY A 30 34.05 -0.23 -15.68
N GLY A 31 34.85 -0.71 -14.73
CA GLY A 31 36.31 -0.63 -14.76
C GLY A 31 37.02 -1.91 -15.23
N GLU A 32 38.34 -1.92 -15.08
CA GLU A 32 39.19 -3.03 -15.56
C GLU A 32 39.40 -4.14 -14.51
N GLU A 33 39.08 -3.88 -13.24
CA GLU A 33 39.32 -4.82 -12.14
C GLU A 33 38.18 -5.81 -12.02
N ARG A 34 38.48 -7.09 -11.82
CA ARG A 34 37.44 -8.11 -11.72
C ARG A 34 36.68 -7.97 -10.38
N GLY A 35 35.37 -7.75 -10.48
CA GLY A 35 34.38 -7.81 -9.40
C GLY A 35 34.53 -8.99 -8.44
N PRO A 36 34.24 -8.83 -7.13
CA PRO A 36 34.15 -9.96 -6.20
C PRO A 36 32.97 -10.91 -6.55
N ASP A 37 31.92 -10.41 -7.20
CA ASP A 37 30.83 -11.22 -7.77
C ASP A 37 30.84 -11.09 -9.30
N PRO A 38 31.01 -12.18 -10.07
CA PRO A 38 30.97 -12.14 -11.53
C PRO A 38 29.60 -11.74 -12.12
N ARG A 39 28.54 -11.70 -11.29
CA ARG A 39 27.19 -11.27 -11.68
C ARG A 39 26.96 -9.78 -11.50
N TYR A 40 27.90 -9.07 -10.88
CA TYR A 40 27.81 -7.63 -10.66
C TYR A 40 27.61 -6.88 -11.97
N VAL A 41 26.63 -5.98 -12.03
CA VAL A 41 26.44 -5.10 -13.18
C VAL A 41 26.76 -3.65 -12.83
N PHE A 42 26.14 -3.09 -11.79
CA PHE A 42 26.38 -1.71 -11.35
C PHE A 42 25.98 -1.54 -9.88
N HIS A 43 26.51 -0.51 -9.21
CA HIS A 43 26.07 -0.08 -7.88
C HIS A 43 26.29 1.42 -7.73
N THR A 44 25.20 2.18 -7.64
CA THR A 44 25.28 3.63 -7.41
C THR A 44 25.71 3.92 -5.97
N PRO A 45 26.32 5.07 -5.66
CA PRO A 45 26.49 5.51 -4.28
C PRO A 45 25.17 5.57 -3.51
N TYR A 46 25.25 5.47 -2.19
CA TYR A 46 24.12 5.75 -1.31
C TYR A 46 23.91 7.26 -1.21
N ILE A 47 22.76 7.73 -1.70
CA ILE A 47 22.45 9.16 -1.80
C ILE A 47 21.19 9.46 -1.00
N ALA A 48 21.20 10.58 -0.27
CA ALA A 48 20.02 11.08 0.40
C ALA A 48 19.11 11.80 -0.61
N PHE A 49 17.83 11.47 -0.56
CA PHE A 49 16.78 12.15 -1.32
C PHE A 49 15.87 12.92 -0.37
N HIS A 50 15.16 13.91 -0.89
CA HIS A 50 14.06 14.52 -0.16
C HIS A 50 13.03 13.43 0.16
N PRO A 51 12.42 13.46 1.34
CA PRO A 51 11.31 12.59 1.67
C PRO A 51 10.25 12.68 0.58
N GLY A 52 9.77 11.53 0.10
CA GLY A 52 8.80 11.48 -0.99
C GLY A 52 9.09 10.48 -2.08
N ARG A 53 8.29 10.52 -3.15
CA ARG A 53 8.44 9.55 -4.24
C ARG A 53 9.68 9.88 -5.06
N VAL A 54 10.57 8.91 -5.15
CA VAL A 54 11.75 8.94 -6.02
C VAL A 54 11.60 7.86 -7.07
N THR A 55 11.81 8.23 -8.32
CA THR A 55 11.73 7.31 -9.45
C THR A 55 13.10 7.14 -10.09
N PHE A 56 13.63 5.93 -10.03
CA PHE A 56 14.85 5.52 -10.68
C PHE A 56 14.54 5.03 -12.09
N THR A 57 15.16 5.64 -13.09
CA THR A 57 15.09 5.22 -14.49
C THR A 57 16.47 4.72 -14.91
N ILE A 58 16.53 3.47 -15.34
CA ILE A 58 17.76 2.80 -15.76
C ILE A 58 17.64 2.48 -17.25
N LYS A 59 18.59 2.98 -18.05
CA LYS A 59 18.63 2.79 -19.50
C LYS A 59 20.02 2.38 -19.95
N PHE A 60 20.08 1.47 -20.91
CA PHE A 60 21.31 1.04 -21.56
C PHE A 60 21.34 1.59 -22.99
N ASP A 61 22.46 2.16 -23.41
CA ASP A 61 22.66 2.52 -24.82
C ASP A 61 23.11 1.30 -25.61
N LYS A 62 22.44 1.04 -26.74
CA LYS A 62 22.74 -0.05 -27.69
C LYS A 62 22.93 -1.42 -27.02
N LEU A 63 22.04 -1.76 -26.08
CA LEU A 63 22.06 -3.06 -25.41
C LEU A 63 21.79 -4.20 -26.40
N LEU A 64 22.69 -5.18 -26.42
CA LEU A 64 22.62 -6.40 -27.21
C LEU A 64 22.88 -7.58 -26.28
N ALA A 65 21.94 -8.51 -26.19
CA ALA A 65 22.11 -9.78 -25.51
C ALA A 65 21.33 -10.88 -26.24
N THR A 66 21.79 -12.12 -26.10
CA THR A 66 21.02 -13.30 -26.52
C THR A 66 20.44 -14.04 -25.33
N PHE A 67 20.99 -13.83 -24.13
CA PHE A 67 20.44 -14.33 -22.87
C PHE A 67 20.85 -13.48 -21.67
N GLY A 68 20.05 -13.57 -20.60
CA GLY A 68 20.36 -13.00 -19.29
C GLY A 68 19.19 -12.23 -18.71
N GLU A 69 19.01 -12.32 -17.40
CA GLU A 69 18.05 -11.51 -16.65
C GLU A 69 18.83 -10.54 -15.76
N LEU A 70 18.59 -9.24 -15.94
CA LEU A 70 19.08 -8.21 -15.04
C LEU A 70 18.06 -8.00 -13.93
N ARG A 71 18.51 -8.12 -12.68
CA ARG A 71 17.77 -7.66 -11.50
C ARG A 71 18.37 -6.38 -10.98
N VAL A 72 17.50 -5.42 -10.69
CA VAL A 72 17.90 -4.17 -10.07
C VAL A 72 17.17 -4.06 -8.73
N HIS A 73 17.95 -3.95 -7.67
CA HIS A 73 17.48 -3.72 -6.31
C HIS A 73 17.66 -2.26 -5.95
N ILE A 74 16.68 -1.67 -5.28
CA ILE A 74 16.88 -0.43 -4.55
C ILE A 74 17.10 -0.79 -3.08
N ASN A 75 18.24 -0.39 -2.53
CA ASN A 75 18.59 -0.61 -1.14
C ASN A 75 18.62 0.74 -0.40
N ALA A 76 18.20 0.73 0.86
CA ALA A 76 18.26 1.87 1.77
C ALA A 76 19.31 1.64 2.87
N PHE A 77 20.02 2.68 3.26
CA PHE A 77 20.96 2.65 4.37
C PHE A 77 20.66 3.79 5.35
N VAL A 78 20.51 3.44 6.63
CA VAL A 78 20.23 4.38 7.72
C VAL A 78 21.44 4.41 8.65
N GLN A 79 22.09 5.57 8.73
CA GLN A 79 23.29 5.74 9.53
C GLN A 79 22.97 5.57 11.03
N GLY A 80 23.75 4.73 11.73
CA GLY A 80 23.57 4.47 13.16
C GLY A 80 22.54 3.38 13.52
N SER A 81 21.92 2.73 12.54
CA SER A 81 20.93 1.66 12.76
C SER A 81 21.51 0.30 13.16
N GLY A 82 22.83 0.12 13.05
CA GLY A 82 23.51 -1.15 13.37
C GLY A 82 23.20 -2.30 12.40
N ARG A 83 22.49 -2.04 11.29
CA ARG A 83 22.16 -3.02 10.24
C ARG A 83 22.93 -2.72 8.94
N ASP A 84 23.18 -3.76 8.17
CA ASP A 84 23.57 -3.64 6.77
C ASP A 84 22.42 -3.03 5.93
N ALA A 85 22.70 -2.68 4.67
CA ALA A 85 21.72 -2.07 3.78
C ALA A 85 20.40 -2.88 3.69
N ILE A 86 19.28 -2.16 3.77
CA ILE A 86 17.93 -2.68 3.81
C ILE A 86 17.39 -2.75 2.37
N PHE A 87 16.96 -3.94 1.95
CA PHE A 87 16.27 -4.09 0.66
C PHE A 87 14.92 -3.37 0.66
N VAL A 88 14.66 -2.51 -0.33
CA VAL A 88 13.41 -1.73 -0.45
C VAL A 88 12.48 -2.34 -1.49
N THR A 89 13.00 -2.54 -2.71
CA THR A 89 12.22 -3.09 -3.83
C THR A 89 13.15 -3.61 -4.92
N SER A 90 12.61 -4.39 -5.85
CA SER A 90 13.34 -4.89 -7.01
C SER A 90 12.50 -4.81 -8.28
N SER A 91 13.18 -4.66 -9.41
CA SER A 91 12.62 -4.91 -10.73
C SER A 91 13.52 -5.85 -11.53
N ARG A 92 12.96 -6.44 -12.57
CA ARG A 92 13.67 -7.36 -13.47
C ARG A 92 13.50 -6.93 -14.91
N LEU A 93 14.55 -7.15 -15.70
CA LEU A 93 14.57 -6.91 -17.13
C LEU A 93 15.17 -8.15 -17.81
N ASP A 94 14.41 -8.74 -18.72
CA ASP A 94 14.94 -9.74 -19.64
C ASP A 94 15.80 -9.01 -20.70
N LEU A 95 17.10 -9.31 -20.72
CA LEU A 95 18.05 -8.65 -21.60
C LEU A 95 17.91 -9.13 -23.06
N ALA A 96 17.30 -10.30 -23.29
CA ALA A 96 17.06 -10.84 -24.62
C ALA A 96 15.85 -10.19 -25.31
N ASP A 97 14.93 -9.60 -24.54
CA ASP A 97 13.79 -8.84 -25.07
C ASP A 97 14.26 -7.43 -25.48
N ARG A 98 14.48 -7.25 -26.79
CA ARG A 98 14.93 -5.98 -27.37
C ARG A 98 13.99 -4.82 -27.08
N THR A 99 12.68 -5.04 -27.09
CA THR A 99 11.71 -3.97 -26.86
C THR A 99 11.71 -3.54 -25.40
N ALA A 100 11.84 -4.49 -24.47
CA ALA A 100 12.00 -4.18 -23.05
C ALA A 100 13.35 -3.49 -22.77
N ALA A 101 14.42 -3.97 -23.40
CA ALA A 101 15.78 -3.42 -23.29
C ALA A 101 15.87 -1.96 -23.77
N GLU A 102 15.27 -1.63 -24.92
CA GLU A 102 15.23 -0.26 -25.47
C GLU A 102 14.43 0.71 -24.60
N ARG A 103 13.31 0.24 -24.02
CA ARG A 103 12.52 1.05 -23.09
C ARG A 103 13.28 1.35 -21.79
N GLY A 104 14.15 0.43 -21.37
CA GLY A 104 14.77 0.44 -20.05
C GLY A 104 13.78 0.05 -18.96
N MET A 105 14.15 0.33 -17.71
CA MET A 105 13.29 0.08 -16.56
C MET A 105 13.13 1.30 -15.68
N THR A 106 11.98 1.34 -15.00
CA THR A 106 11.64 2.39 -14.04
C THR A 106 11.22 1.75 -12.73
N ILE A 107 11.74 2.26 -11.62
CA ILE A 107 11.50 1.74 -10.27
C ILE A 107 11.19 2.92 -9.35
N SER A 108 9.99 2.96 -8.77
CA SER A 108 9.63 4.00 -7.79
C SER A 108 9.76 3.49 -6.36
N VAL A 109 10.28 4.32 -5.48
CA VAL A 109 10.36 4.10 -4.03
C VAL A 109 9.90 5.35 -3.27
N LEU A 110 9.54 5.17 -2.00
CA LEU A 110 9.26 6.27 -1.08
C LEU A 110 10.52 6.52 -0.24
N ALA A 111 11.19 7.64 -0.48
CA ALA A 111 12.32 8.10 0.31
C ALA A 111 11.85 8.63 1.66
N VAL A 112 12.58 8.30 2.74
CA VAL A 112 12.33 8.79 4.10
C VAL A 112 13.53 9.59 4.61
N ALA A 113 13.30 10.58 5.47
CA ALA A 113 14.41 11.35 6.04
C ALA A 113 15.35 10.46 6.85
N GLY A 114 16.65 10.76 6.75
CA GLY A 114 17.70 10.02 7.45
C GLY A 114 18.10 8.70 6.79
N ALA A 115 17.42 8.28 5.72
CA ALA A 115 17.81 7.16 4.87
C ALA A 115 18.51 7.65 3.60
N THR A 116 19.49 6.89 3.15
CA THR A 116 20.17 7.04 1.87
C THR A 116 19.84 5.84 0.99
N TYR A 117 19.80 6.01 -0.33
CA TYR A 117 19.35 4.96 -1.26
C TYR A 117 20.37 4.73 -2.37
N ALA A 118 20.48 3.47 -2.80
CA ALA A 118 21.34 3.05 -3.90
C ALA A 118 20.63 2.05 -4.81
N ALA A 119 20.88 2.14 -6.11
CA ALA A 119 20.46 1.15 -7.09
C ALA A 119 21.60 0.14 -7.32
N PHE A 120 21.29 -1.14 -7.18
CA PHE A 120 22.24 -2.24 -7.34
C PHE A 120 21.74 -3.21 -8.41
N GLY A 121 22.51 -3.36 -9.49
CA GLY A 121 22.21 -4.26 -10.60
C GLY A 121 23.07 -5.51 -10.59
N PHE A 122 22.47 -6.67 -10.79
CA PHE A 122 23.17 -7.94 -10.98
C PHE A 122 22.42 -8.89 -11.92
N CYS A 123 23.15 -9.81 -12.57
CA CYS A 123 22.56 -10.84 -13.41
C CYS A 123 22.28 -12.13 -12.63
N SER A 124 21.08 -12.68 -12.74
CA SER A 124 20.68 -13.87 -11.94
C SER A 124 21.54 -15.10 -12.22
N GLU A 125 21.82 -15.41 -13.48
CA GLU A 125 22.46 -16.66 -13.93
C GLU A 125 23.61 -16.44 -14.95
N GLY A 126 24.10 -15.19 -15.08
CA GLY A 126 25.09 -14.77 -16.08
C GLY A 126 24.45 -14.18 -17.36
N THR A 127 25.26 -13.58 -18.23
CA THR A 127 24.79 -12.94 -19.48
C THR A 127 25.91 -12.79 -20.50
N ASP A 128 25.56 -12.71 -21.79
CA ASP A 128 26.43 -12.27 -22.88
C ASP A 128 26.25 -10.79 -23.25
N ALA A 129 25.46 -10.06 -22.46
CA ALA A 129 25.05 -8.70 -22.75
C ALA A 129 26.21 -7.74 -22.98
N ARG A 130 26.02 -6.89 -23.98
CA ARG A 130 26.90 -5.77 -24.31
C ARG A 130 26.10 -4.49 -24.44
N ALA A 131 26.61 -3.40 -23.89
CA ALA A 131 26.00 -2.08 -24.02
C ALA A 131 27.11 -1.05 -24.20
N ALA A 132 26.83 0.03 -24.93
CA ALA A 132 27.78 1.11 -25.11
C ALA A 132 27.86 2.01 -23.87
N ASP A 133 26.73 2.20 -23.19
CA ASP A 133 26.62 3.05 -22.00
C ASP A 133 25.46 2.61 -21.08
N LEU A 134 25.46 3.12 -19.86
CA LEU A 134 24.42 2.92 -18.86
C LEU A 134 24.12 4.26 -18.17
N THR A 135 22.88 4.72 -18.27
CA THR A 135 22.41 5.91 -17.58
C THR A 135 21.43 5.52 -16.48
N ILE A 136 21.65 6.08 -15.28
CA ILE A 136 20.73 5.96 -14.15
C ILE A 136 20.34 7.35 -13.71
N ILE A 137 19.04 7.64 -13.80
CA ILE A 137 18.48 8.92 -13.37
C ILE A 137 17.54 8.66 -12.21
N ALA A 138 17.74 9.38 -11.11
CA ALA A 138 16.79 9.45 -10.01
C ALA A 138 16.05 10.79 -10.06
N GLU A 139 14.76 10.73 -10.33
CA GLU A 139 13.88 11.88 -10.30
C GLU A 139 13.14 11.91 -8.96
N GLU A 140 13.45 12.92 -8.16
CA GLU A 140 12.68 13.36 -7.01
C GLU A 140 11.48 14.11 -7.56
N ILE A 141 10.29 13.51 -7.47
CA ILE A 141 9.08 14.24 -7.85
C ILE A 141 8.80 15.20 -6.68
N GLY A 142 9.40 16.39 -6.77
CA GLY A 142 9.31 17.42 -5.75
C GLY A 142 7.87 17.76 -5.43
N GLY A 143 7.50 17.54 -4.18
CA GLY A 143 6.53 18.37 -3.44
C GLY A 143 5.15 18.64 -4.06
N ALA A 144 4.70 17.85 -5.02
CA ALA A 144 3.30 17.85 -5.49
C ALA A 144 2.67 16.45 -5.39
N ASP A 145 3.31 15.53 -4.65
CA ASP A 145 2.78 14.21 -4.29
C ASP A 145 3.23 13.73 -2.89
N GLY A 146 2.43 14.01 -1.86
CA GLY A 146 2.19 13.15 -0.68
C GLY A 146 3.23 13.13 0.43
N ALA A 147 4.46 13.55 0.17
CA ALA A 147 5.57 13.38 1.10
C ALA A 147 5.55 14.29 2.34
N ILE A 148 4.78 15.38 2.30
CA ILE A 148 4.56 16.25 3.46
C ILE A 148 3.65 15.55 4.49
N ALA A 149 2.96 14.45 4.15
CA ALA A 149 2.06 13.83 5.12
C ALA A 149 2.83 13.11 6.24
N GLU A 150 3.71 12.16 5.93
CA GLU A 150 4.26 11.27 6.98
C GLU A 150 5.19 11.97 7.98
N GLN A 151 5.89 13.04 7.59
CA GLN A 151 6.78 13.76 8.52
C GLN A 151 6.05 14.66 9.51
N TYR A 152 4.73 14.82 9.37
CA TYR A 152 3.95 15.72 10.21
C TYR A 152 2.70 15.07 10.83
N LEU A 153 2.50 13.75 10.64
CA LEU A 153 1.43 13.04 11.36
C LEU A 153 1.93 12.66 12.74
N LEU A 154 1.34 13.28 13.76
CA LEU A 154 1.49 12.79 15.13
C LEU A 154 0.92 11.35 15.21
N PRO A 155 1.56 10.44 15.97
CA PRO A 155 1.01 9.11 16.21
C PRO A 155 -0.40 9.20 16.80
N THR A 156 -1.25 8.22 16.47
CA THR A 156 -2.52 8.09 17.17
C THR A 156 -2.26 7.90 18.67
N GLN A 157 -3.07 8.56 19.50
CA GLN A 157 -3.08 8.34 20.95
C GLN A 157 -4.05 7.22 21.35
N LEU A 158 -4.70 6.59 20.37
CA LEU A 158 -5.73 5.59 20.54
C LEU A 158 -5.20 4.19 20.24
N GLY A 159 -5.92 3.16 20.70
CA GLY A 159 -5.51 1.77 20.56
C GLY A 159 -4.55 1.33 21.66
N THR A 160 -5.09 0.64 22.66
CA THR A 160 -4.31 0.07 23.78
C THR A 160 -3.77 -1.33 23.46
N GLN A 161 -4.28 -1.98 22.41
CA GLN A 161 -3.80 -3.28 21.96
C GLN A 161 -3.01 -3.12 20.67
N ALA A 162 -1.72 -3.47 20.74
CA ALA A 162 -0.95 -3.69 19.53
C ALA A 162 -1.62 -4.81 18.73
N LEU A 163 -1.62 -4.68 17.40
CA LEU A 163 -1.88 -5.81 16.52
C LEU A 163 -0.79 -6.84 16.84
N ASP A 164 -1.13 -7.91 17.56
CA ASP A 164 -0.15 -8.93 17.94
C ASP A 164 0.49 -9.42 16.65
N THR A 165 1.82 -9.33 16.58
CA THR A 165 2.55 -9.82 15.42
C THR A 165 2.36 -11.32 15.40
N PRO A 166 1.57 -11.86 14.46
CA PRO A 166 1.17 -13.24 14.57
C PRO A 166 2.41 -14.12 14.33
N PHE A 167 2.59 -15.17 15.15
CA PHE A 167 3.70 -16.13 14.97
C PHE A 167 3.67 -16.82 13.60
N ARG A 168 2.51 -16.81 12.94
CA ARG A 168 2.29 -17.24 11.55
C ARG A 168 1.37 -16.27 10.85
N LEU A 169 1.74 -15.83 9.64
CA LEU A 169 0.92 -14.92 8.83
C LEU A 169 -0.44 -15.54 8.46
N VAL A 170 -0.50 -16.85 8.26
CA VAL A 170 -1.74 -17.58 7.96
C VAL A 170 -2.11 -18.47 9.15
N GLY A 171 -3.35 -18.33 9.61
CA GLY A 171 -3.96 -19.16 10.65
C GLY A 171 -5.09 -20.02 10.09
N ASP A 172 -5.34 -21.14 10.77
CA ASP A 172 -6.35 -22.14 10.39
C ASP A 172 -7.43 -22.31 11.49
N GLU A 173 -7.39 -21.48 12.53
CA GLU A 173 -8.40 -21.50 13.60
C GLU A 173 -9.74 -20.97 13.08
N PRO A 174 -10.90 -21.42 13.59
CA PRO A 174 -12.20 -20.88 13.19
C PRO A 174 -12.26 -19.35 13.42
N PRO A 175 -12.60 -18.54 12.40
CA PRO A 175 -12.59 -17.09 12.54
C PRO A 175 -13.78 -16.63 13.39
N LEU A 176 -13.50 -15.84 14.43
CA LEU A 176 -14.51 -15.29 15.31
C LEU A 176 -14.75 -13.82 15.01
N LEU A 177 -16.00 -13.37 15.09
CA LEU A 177 -16.31 -11.96 14.99
C LEU A 177 -15.84 -11.21 16.24
N ARG A 178 -15.99 -11.79 17.43
CA ARG A 178 -15.61 -11.14 18.71
C ARG A 178 -14.15 -10.67 18.77
N ASP A 179 -13.25 -11.41 18.15
CA ASP A 179 -11.80 -11.14 18.11
C ASP A 179 -11.32 -11.25 16.65
N PRO A 180 -11.67 -10.27 15.81
CA PRO A 180 -11.53 -10.38 14.38
C PRO A 180 -10.06 -10.29 13.96
N VAL A 181 -9.68 -11.21 13.08
CA VAL A 181 -8.45 -11.17 12.28
C VAL A 181 -8.81 -10.91 10.82
N SER A 182 -7.84 -10.94 9.90
CA SER A 182 -8.15 -10.77 8.47
C SER A 182 -8.83 -12.03 7.95
N GLN A 183 -10.16 -12.03 7.82
CA GLN A 183 -10.95 -13.26 7.68
C GLN A 183 -12.16 -13.15 6.74
N PRO A 184 -12.65 -14.26 6.18
CA PRO A 184 -13.91 -14.31 5.47
C PRO A 184 -15.11 -14.28 6.43
N MET A 185 -16.28 -13.95 5.88
CA MET A 185 -17.57 -14.17 6.51
C MET A 185 -17.86 -15.67 6.67
N THR A 186 -18.37 -16.07 7.83
CA THR A 186 -18.89 -17.40 8.11
C THR A 186 -20.30 -17.32 8.72
N ASP A 187 -21.12 -18.37 8.59
CA ASP A 187 -22.45 -18.37 9.24
C ASP A 187 -22.36 -18.38 10.77
N ASP A 188 -21.32 -19.00 11.34
CA ASP A 188 -21.11 -19.04 12.79
C ASP A 188 -20.99 -17.62 13.38
N GLN A 189 -20.33 -16.71 12.65
CA GLN A 189 -20.24 -15.31 13.04
C GLN A 189 -21.59 -14.60 13.03
N LEU A 190 -22.52 -14.99 12.17
CA LEU A 190 -23.88 -14.43 12.14
C LEU A 190 -24.71 -14.87 13.36
N ALA A 191 -24.30 -15.93 14.05
CA ALA A 191 -24.88 -16.37 15.31
C ALA A 191 -24.17 -15.79 16.54
N GLU A 192 -23.03 -15.11 16.38
CA GLU A 192 -22.32 -14.49 17.50
C GLU A 192 -23.11 -13.29 18.08
N PRO A 193 -23.11 -13.12 19.42
CA PRO A 193 -23.78 -11.99 20.07
C PRO A 193 -23.35 -10.62 19.53
N GLU A 194 -22.07 -10.48 19.19
CA GLU A 194 -21.46 -9.26 18.64
C GLU A 194 -22.11 -8.87 17.30
N TYR A 195 -22.41 -9.85 16.43
CA TYR A 195 -23.13 -9.59 15.19
C TYR A 195 -24.53 -9.04 15.47
N GLY A 196 -25.27 -9.66 16.40
CA GLY A 196 -26.61 -9.22 16.77
C GLY A 196 -26.64 -7.80 17.34
N GLN A 197 -25.62 -7.44 18.14
CA GLN A 197 -25.45 -6.09 18.69
C GLN A 197 -25.24 -5.07 17.57
N TRP A 198 -24.28 -5.32 16.68
CA TRP A 198 -23.99 -4.41 15.57
C TRP A 198 -25.13 -4.30 14.58
N ALA A 199 -25.76 -5.42 14.22
CA ALA A 199 -26.91 -5.42 13.32
C ALA A 199 -28.06 -4.56 13.87
N THR A 200 -28.29 -4.62 15.18
CA THR A 200 -29.28 -3.77 15.86
C THR A 200 -28.84 -2.30 15.86
N ALA A 201 -27.60 -2.00 16.21
CA ALA A 201 -27.07 -0.63 16.29
C ALA A 201 -27.05 0.07 14.92
N LEU A 202 -26.80 -0.68 13.85
CA LEU A 202 -26.75 -0.20 12.47
C LEU A 202 -28.12 -0.19 11.79
N GLY A 203 -29.14 -0.81 12.38
CA GLY A 203 -30.46 -0.97 11.76
C GLY A 203 -30.40 -1.74 10.44
N THR A 204 -29.47 -2.70 10.31
CA THR A 204 -29.27 -3.45 9.06
C THR A 204 -30.44 -4.38 8.78
N ASP A 205 -30.84 -4.46 7.52
CA ASP A 205 -31.85 -5.42 7.08
C ASP A 205 -31.30 -6.85 7.15
N ALA A 206 -32.04 -7.74 7.80
CA ALA A 206 -31.73 -9.16 7.86
C ALA A 206 -31.73 -9.85 6.48
N SER A 207 -32.33 -9.22 5.47
CA SER A 207 -32.37 -9.73 4.09
C SER A 207 -31.01 -9.67 3.37
N ASP A 208 -30.11 -8.74 3.73
CA ASP A 208 -28.76 -8.62 3.15
C ASP A 208 -27.68 -8.94 4.20
N ARG A 209 -27.57 -10.24 4.52
CA ARG A 209 -26.61 -10.76 5.51
C ARG A 209 -25.16 -10.45 5.14
N ARG A 210 -24.81 -10.45 3.85
CA ARG A 210 -23.44 -10.15 3.38
C ARG A 210 -23.08 -8.70 3.68
N HIS A 211 -23.95 -7.75 3.34
CA HIS A 211 -23.69 -6.34 3.62
C HIS A 211 -23.75 -6.03 5.11
N SER A 212 -24.72 -6.60 5.82
CA SER A 212 -24.84 -6.49 7.28
C SER A 212 -23.58 -6.96 7.99
N TRP A 213 -23.05 -8.13 7.63
CA TRP A 213 -21.81 -8.65 8.18
C TRP A 213 -20.61 -7.76 7.89
N GLN A 214 -20.50 -7.21 6.67
CA GLN A 214 -19.40 -6.29 6.35
C GLN A 214 -19.38 -5.06 7.26
N LEU A 215 -20.55 -4.50 7.57
CA LEU A 215 -20.67 -3.35 8.47
C LEU A 215 -20.35 -3.75 9.92
N ALA A 216 -20.91 -4.88 10.38
CA ALA A 216 -20.65 -5.41 11.72
C ALA A 216 -19.16 -5.74 11.93
N PHE A 217 -18.51 -6.34 10.94
CA PHE A 217 -17.09 -6.67 10.97
C PHE A 217 -16.21 -5.42 11.13
N VAL A 218 -16.49 -4.36 10.36
CA VAL A 218 -15.76 -3.09 10.49
C VAL A 218 -15.98 -2.47 11.87
N ALA A 219 -17.23 -2.40 12.34
CA ALA A 219 -17.55 -1.84 13.66
C ALA A 219 -16.85 -2.63 14.78
N GLN A 220 -16.97 -3.95 14.77
CA GLN A 220 -16.35 -4.85 15.75
C GLN A 220 -14.83 -4.75 15.73
N THR A 221 -14.22 -4.68 14.54
CA THR A 221 -12.77 -4.52 14.40
C THR A 221 -12.31 -3.20 15.05
N LEU A 222 -12.96 -2.10 14.71
CA LEU A 222 -12.60 -0.79 15.25
C LEU A 222 -12.84 -0.70 16.76
N GLU A 223 -13.90 -1.33 17.28
CA GLU A 223 -14.13 -1.42 18.72
C GLU A 223 -13.04 -2.25 19.41
N ARG A 224 -12.80 -3.46 18.90
CA ARG A 224 -11.86 -4.42 19.48
C ARG A 224 -10.45 -3.84 19.59
N TYR A 225 -9.98 -3.16 18.55
CA TYR A 225 -8.66 -2.52 18.53
C TYR A 225 -8.65 -1.13 19.19
N GLY A 226 -9.74 -0.72 19.83
CA GLY A 226 -9.81 0.50 20.64
C GLY A 226 -9.77 1.79 19.82
N MET A 227 -10.24 1.75 18.57
CA MET A 227 -10.31 2.91 17.68
C MET A 227 -11.62 3.71 17.86
N LEU A 228 -12.70 3.06 18.31
CA LEU A 228 -13.99 3.72 18.57
C LEU A 228 -14.02 4.46 19.92
N GLN A 229 -13.24 5.54 20.00
CA GLN A 229 -13.16 6.40 21.18
C GLN A 229 -13.68 7.82 20.88
N PRO A 230 -14.18 8.55 21.90
CA PRO A 230 -14.59 9.94 21.73
C PRO A 230 -13.46 10.81 21.15
N GLY A 231 -13.77 11.55 20.09
CA GLY A 231 -12.81 12.41 19.38
C GLY A 231 -11.95 11.70 18.33
N ALA A 232 -12.03 10.37 18.22
CA ALA A 232 -11.28 9.61 17.22
C ALA A 232 -11.68 10.02 15.79
N ARG A 233 -10.69 10.14 14.90
CA ARG A 233 -10.88 10.63 13.53
C ARG A 233 -10.90 9.48 12.54
N GLY A 234 -12.01 9.31 11.84
CA GLY A 234 -12.24 8.22 10.89
C GLY A 234 -12.35 8.69 9.44
N LEU A 235 -11.85 7.89 8.49
CA LEU A 235 -12.08 8.11 7.06
C LEU A 235 -12.75 6.91 6.38
N ALA A 236 -13.96 7.12 5.87
CA ALA A 236 -14.68 6.15 5.06
C ALA A 236 -14.35 6.36 3.58
N LEU A 237 -13.93 5.31 2.88
CA LEU A 237 -13.68 5.36 1.44
C LEU A 237 -14.89 4.84 0.66
N GLY A 238 -15.61 5.77 0.03
CA GLY A 238 -16.78 5.50 -0.83
C GLY A 238 -18.13 5.53 -0.09
N ARG A 239 -19.20 5.81 -0.84
CA ARG A 239 -20.54 6.10 -0.28
C ARG A 239 -21.14 4.97 0.56
N ARG A 240 -20.94 3.69 0.20
CA ARG A 240 -21.46 2.55 0.97
C ARG A 240 -20.91 2.53 2.40
N ALA A 241 -19.71 3.05 2.60
CA ALA A 241 -19.03 3.08 3.89
C ALA A 241 -19.70 4.06 4.88
N ALA A 242 -20.53 5.00 4.39
CA ALA A 242 -21.29 5.95 5.20
C ALA A 242 -22.38 5.28 6.07
N ALA A 243 -22.75 4.03 5.78
CA ALA A 243 -23.71 3.26 6.60
C ALA A 243 -23.25 3.07 8.05
N LEU A 244 -21.97 3.29 8.35
CA LEU A 244 -21.42 3.28 9.72
C LEU A 244 -21.63 4.60 10.49
N ALA A 245 -22.30 5.61 9.91
CA ALA A 245 -22.58 6.89 10.58
C ALA A 245 -23.19 6.74 11.99
N PRO A 246 -24.18 5.86 12.24
CA PRO A 246 -24.76 5.70 13.57
C PRO A 246 -23.75 5.21 14.61
N VAL A 247 -22.83 4.32 14.21
CA VAL A 247 -21.77 3.80 15.09
C VAL A 247 -20.78 4.93 15.41
N MET A 248 -20.35 5.70 14.42
CA MET A 248 -19.44 6.83 14.65
C MET A 248 -20.07 7.87 15.59
N ALA A 249 -21.35 8.18 15.41
CA ALA A 249 -22.08 9.10 16.27
C ALA A 249 -22.20 8.58 17.72
N ALA A 250 -22.55 7.30 17.89
CA ALA A 250 -22.68 6.68 19.22
C ALA A 250 -21.38 6.72 20.02
N HIS A 251 -20.23 6.54 19.35
CA HIS A 251 -18.91 6.60 19.97
C HIS A 251 -18.28 8.01 20.00
N LYS A 252 -19.00 9.03 19.51
CA LYS A 252 -18.52 10.43 19.41
C LYS A 252 -17.24 10.56 18.58
N CYS A 253 -17.09 9.76 17.53
CA CYS A 253 -16.00 9.85 16.57
C CYS A 253 -16.26 10.97 15.54
N HIS A 254 -15.21 11.60 15.06
CA HIS A 254 -15.24 12.54 13.94
C HIS A 254 -14.91 11.83 12.63
N ALA A 255 -15.93 11.35 11.93
CA ALA A 255 -15.74 10.61 10.69
C ALA A 255 -16.13 11.42 9.45
N MET A 256 -15.34 11.24 8.39
CA MET A 256 -15.60 11.79 7.06
C MET A 256 -15.76 10.66 6.04
N VAL A 257 -16.47 10.94 4.95
CA VAL A 257 -16.60 10.06 3.79
C VAL A 257 -15.89 10.71 2.62
N ALA A 258 -14.87 10.05 2.08
CA ALA A 258 -14.20 10.45 0.86
C ALA A 258 -14.86 9.84 -0.37
N THR A 259 -15.05 10.66 -1.39
CA THR A 259 -15.45 10.18 -2.72
C THR A 259 -14.19 9.83 -3.50
N VAL A 260 -13.90 8.53 -3.61
CA VAL A 260 -12.80 8.03 -4.44
C VAL A 260 -13.27 8.02 -5.90
N ALA A 261 -12.50 8.63 -6.80
CA ALA A 261 -12.81 8.66 -8.23
C ALA A 261 -12.84 7.24 -8.83
N ALA A 262 -13.51 7.11 -9.98
CA ALA A 262 -13.75 5.83 -10.64
C ALA A 262 -12.43 5.11 -11.02
N PRO A 263 -12.44 3.76 -11.13
CA PRO A 263 -11.26 2.99 -11.56
C PRO A 263 -10.69 3.53 -12.87
N GLY A 264 -9.42 3.94 -12.88
CA GLY A 264 -8.72 4.44 -14.07
C GLY A 264 -8.15 5.86 -13.94
N SER A 265 -8.49 6.62 -12.90
CA SER A 265 -7.82 7.89 -12.58
C SER A 265 -6.57 7.69 -11.72
N ALA A 266 -5.58 8.56 -11.89
CA ALA A 266 -4.34 8.59 -11.13
C ALA A 266 -4.59 8.70 -9.61
N GLY A 267 -4.22 7.66 -8.86
CA GLY A 267 -4.06 7.64 -7.39
C GLY A 267 -5.19 8.22 -6.53
N ILE A 268 -4.96 8.24 -5.22
CA ILE A 268 -5.77 9.03 -4.27
C ILE A 268 -5.26 10.49 -4.31
N PRO A 269 -6.11 11.50 -4.63
CA PRO A 269 -5.70 12.91 -4.71
C PRO A 269 -5.60 13.53 -3.30
N TRP A 270 -4.55 13.18 -2.56
CA TRP A 270 -4.28 13.55 -1.16
C TRP A 270 -4.21 15.07 -0.89
N HIS A 271 -4.00 15.90 -1.92
CA HIS A 271 -3.97 17.37 -1.83
C HIS A 271 -5.35 18.02 -1.97
N ALA A 272 -6.38 17.28 -2.40
CA ALA A 272 -7.71 17.82 -2.64
C ALA A 272 -8.77 16.71 -2.62
N LEU A 273 -8.74 15.85 -1.59
CA LEU A 273 -9.63 14.69 -1.51
C LEU A 273 -11.05 15.18 -1.19
N PRO A 274 -12.05 14.98 -2.07
CA PRO A 274 -13.40 15.45 -1.80
C PRO A 274 -14.02 14.62 -0.67
N CYS A 275 -14.26 15.26 0.47
CA CYS A 275 -14.78 14.63 1.67
C CYS A 275 -16.05 15.33 2.18
N SER A 276 -16.91 14.59 2.84
CA SER A 276 -18.08 15.12 3.56
C SER A 276 -18.11 14.55 4.98
N PRO A 277 -18.71 15.23 5.96
CA PRO A 277 -19.07 14.58 7.22
C PRO A 277 -19.84 13.29 6.98
N ILE A 278 -19.60 12.24 7.78
CA ILE A 278 -20.22 10.92 7.54
C ILE A 278 -21.75 10.94 7.61
N ASP A 279 -22.30 11.86 8.39
CA ASP A 279 -23.73 12.09 8.61
C ASP A 279 -24.31 13.17 7.67
N ALA A 280 -23.52 13.65 6.70
CA ALA A 280 -23.99 14.64 5.75
C ALA A 280 -25.16 14.10 4.93
N VAL A 281 -26.21 14.90 4.83
CA VAL A 281 -27.38 14.59 4.01
C VAL A 281 -27.14 15.09 2.59
N PRO A 282 -27.42 14.28 1.55
CA PRO A 282 -27.34 14.75 0.18
C PRO A 282 -28.24 15.96 -0.07
N GLY A 283 -27.77 16.89 -0.90
CA GLY A 283 -28.58 18.02 -1.36
C GLY A 283 -29.72 17.60 -2.28
N PRO A 284 -30.53 18.56 -2.77
CA PRO A 284 -31.63 18.29 -3.71
C PRO A 284 -31.19 17.60 -5.02
N ASP A 285 -29.91 17.70 -5.38
CA ASP A 285 -29.26 17.06 -6.52
C ASP A 285 -28.79 15.62 -6.23
N GLY A 286 -28.95 15.14 -4.99
CA GLY A 286 -28.52 13.81 -4.55
C GLY A 286 -27.02 13.69 -4.30
N LEU A 287 -26.28 14.80 -4.32
CA LEU A 287 -24.84 14.86 -4.03
C LEU A 287 -24.57 15.24 -2.58
N LEU A 288 -23.52 14.66 -1.99
CA LEU A 288 -23.05 15.07 -0.67
C LEU A 288 -22.28 16.39 -0.78
N PRO A 289 -22.37 17.28 0.22
CA PRO A 289 -21.59 18.51 0.25
C PRO A 289 -20.11 18.18 0.39
N GLY A 290 -19.38 18.21 -0.73
CA GLY A 290 -17.95 17.89 -0.80
C GLY A 290 -17.09 19.08 -0.41
N ILE A 291 -16.29 18.93 0.64
CA ILE A 291 -15.21 19.83 1.02
C ILE A 291 -13.90 19.21 0.52
N PRO A 292 -13.10 19.92 -0.29
CA PRO A 292 -11.77 19.43 -0.64
C PRO A 292 -10.91 19.40 0.62
N LEU A 293 -10.49 18.20 1.00
CA LEU A 293 -9.62 17.98 2.14
C LEU A 293 -8.19 17.78 1.67
N SER A 294 -7.32 18.68 2.09
CA SER A 294 -5.87 18.53 2.00
C SER A 294 -5.33 18.20 3.39
N ILE A 295 -4.66 17.05 3.55
CA ILE A 295 -4.07 16.69 4.85
C ILE A 295 -2.97 17.68 5.23
N SER A 296 -2.18 18.17 4.27
CA SER A 296 -1.08 19.09 4.53
C SER A 296 -1.55 20.42 5.11
N ASP A 297 -2.77 20.83 4.78
CA ASP A 297 -3.30 22.14 5.14
C ASP A 297 -3.93 22.15 6.53
N GLN A 298 -4.13 20.96 7.13
CA GLN A 298 -4.64 20.85 8.50
C GLN A 298 -3.55 21.19 9.53
N PRO A 299 -3.92 21.68 10.73
CA PRO A 299 -3.01 21.77 11.87
C PRO A 299 -2.37 20.41 12.18
N ALA A 300 -1.11 20.35 12.62
CA ALA A 300 -0.39 19.10 12.87
C ALA A 300 -1.14 18.10 13.77
N SER A 301 -1.84 18.59 14.80
CA SER A 301 -2.69 17.81 15.71
C SER A 301 -3.95 17.23 15.06
N GLU A 302 -4.30 17.72 13.88
CA GLU A 302 -5.48 17.37 13.08
C GLU A 302 -5.07 16.86 11.68
N ARG A 303 -3.80 16.51 11.46
CA ARG A 303 -3.41 15.83 10.23
C ARG A 303 -3.68 14.33 10.37
N GLY A 304 -4.14 13.71 9.28
CA GLY A 304 -4.35 12.28 9.17
C GLY A 304 -5.48 11.72 10.05
N PHE A 305 -5.75 10.44 9.90
CA PHE A 305 -6.87 9.77 10.55
C PHE A 305 -6.37 8.68 11.51
N ASP A 306 -7.11 8.45 12.59
CA ASP A 306 -6.80 7.38 13.54
C ASP A 306 -7.23 6.02 12.98
N PHE A 307 -8.30 6.00 12.17
CA PHE A 307 -8.72 4.80 11.46
C PHE A 307 -9.37 5.09 10.10
N LEU A 308 -9.42 4.07 9.24
CA LEU A 308 -9.95 4.12 7.88
C LEU A 308 -10.70 2.83 7.56
N TRP A 309 -11.73 2.92 6.72
CA TRP A 309 -12.38 1.71 6.20
C TRP A 309 -12.89 1.90 4.78
N SER A 310 -13.04 0.78 4.07
CA SER A 310 -13.61 0.78 2.71
C SER A 310 -14.50 -0.43 2.49
N LEU A 311 -15.61 -0.24 1.77
CA LEU A 311 -16.51 -1.33 1.38
C LEU A 311 -16.48 -1.54 -0.15
N GLY A 312 -15.82 -2.62 -0.57
CA GLY A 312 -15.76 -3.07 -1.97
C GLY A 312 -14.83 -2.27 -2.89
N ALA A 313 -14.03 -1.34 -2.37
CA ALA A 313 -13.10 -0.55 -3.19
C ALA A 313 -11.98 -1.40 -3.80
N ALA A 314 -11.37 -2.27 -2.99
CA ALA A 314 -10.28 -3.15 -3.41
C ALA A 314 -10.69 -4.13 -4.53
N GLY A 315 -11.89 -4.71 -4.43
CA GLY A 315 -12.41 -5.63 -5.47
C GLY A 315 -12.68 -4.93 -6.80
N ARG A 316 -13.20 -3.68 -6.79
CA ARG A 316 -13.37 -2.92 -8.05
C ARG A 316 -12.04 -2.62 -8.74
N LEU A 317 -11.00 -2.32 -7.96
CA LEU A 317 -9.66 -1.99 -8.46
C LEU A 317 -8.83 -3.23 -8.82
N HIS A 318 -9.25 -4.41 -8.40
CA HIS A 318 -8.60 -5.66 -8.78
C HIS A 318 -8.69 -5.90 -10.28
N MET A 319 -9.86 -5.60 -10.87
CA MET A 319 -10.08 -5.71 -12.32
C MET A 319 -9.16 -4.79 -13.15
N THR A 320 -8.59 -3.75 -12.55
CA THR A 320 -7.69 -2.80 -13.22
C THR A 320 -6.23 -2.95 -12.79
N GLY A 321 -5.90 -3.95 -11.96
CA GLY A 321 -4.54 -4.21 -11.47
C GLY A 321 -4.02 -3.23 -10.40
N ASN A 322 -4.87 -2.33 -9.90
CA ASN A 322 -4.45 -1.21 -9.04
C ASN A 322 -4.73 -1.42 -7.54
N THR A 323 -5.16 -2.61 -7.12
CA THR A 323 -5.53 -2.90 -5.71
C THR A 323 -4.38 -2.60 -4.74
N SER A 324 -3.18 -3.09 -5.03
CA SER A 324 -2.01 -2.92 -4.15
C SER A 324 -1.65 -1.45 -3.93
N SER A 325 -1.58 -0.68 -5.02
CA SER A 325 -1.27 0.75 -4.98
C SER A 325 -2.33 1.51 -4.18
N PHE A 326 -3.61 1.23 -4.41
CA PHE A 326 -4.70 1.84 -3.65
C PHE A 326 -4.62 1.54 -2.15
N LEU A 327 -4.34 0.29 -1.76
CA LEU A 327 -4.22 -0.06 -0.35
C LEU A 327 -3.05 0.68 0.30
N ILE A 328 -1.89 0.76 -0.36
CA ILE A 328 -0.75 1.52 0.14
C ILE A 328 -1.09 3.01 0.26
N GLU A 329 -1.68 3.60 -0.78
CA GLU A 329 -2.05 5.02 -0.80
C GLU A 329 -3.09 5.34 0.29
N ALA A 330 -4.06 4.45 0.52
CA ALA A 330 -5.03 4.61 1.59
C ALA A 330 -4.35 4.62 2.98
N MET A 331 -3.32 3.81 3.19
CA MET A 331 -2.55 3.80 4.44
C MET A 331 -1.80 5.12 4.68
N MET A 332 -1.54 5.93 3.65
CA MET A 332 -0.89 7.24 3.82
C MET A 332 -1.79 8.25 4.53
N MET A 333 -3.11 8.06 4.49
CA MET A 333 -4.09 8.89 5.19
C MET A 333 -4.09 8.65 6.71
N LEU A 334 -3.55 7.53 7.15
CA LEU A 334 -3.52 7.16 8.56
C LEU A 334 -2.33 7.77 9.29
N ARG A 335 -2.59 8.14 10.54
CA ARG A 335 -1.54 8.41 11.53
C ARG A 335 -0.76 7.14 11.85
N PRO A 336 0.53 7.25 12.22
CA PRO A 336 1.28 6.13 12.78
C PRO A 336 0.49 5.45 13.91
N GLY A 337 0.43 4.13 13.90
CA GLY A 337 -0.38 3.33 14.82
C GLY A 337 -1.87 3.19 14.49
N GLY A 338 -2.39 3.92 13.49
CA GLY A 338 -3.78 3.85 13.07
C GLY A 338 -4.14 2.57 12.31
N TYR A 339 -5.44 2.27 12.21
CA TYR A 339 -5.96 1.02 11.63
C TYR A 339 -6.77 1.24 10.35
N ALA A 340 -6.61 0.37 9.37
CA ALA A 340 -7.44 0.26 8.18
C ALA A 340 -8.21 -1.06 8.15
N VAL A 341 -9.50 -1.00 7.78
CA VAL A 341 -10.34 -2.18 7.53
C VAL A 341 -10.90 -2.15 6.12
N HIS A 342 -10.42 -3.05 5.26
CA HIS A 342 -10.85 -3.12 3.87
C HIS A 342 -11.71 -4.35 3.62
N MET A 343 -12.95 -4.13 3.18
CA MET A 343 -13.86 -5.20 2.80
C MET A 343 -13.86 -5.41 1.28
N PHE A 344 -13.74 -6.66 0.83
CA PHE A 344 -13.87 -7.07 -0.56
C PHE A 344 -14.41 -8.50 -0.64
N ASP A 345 -14.71 -9.00 -1.84
CA ASP A 345 -15.09 -10.40 -2.02
C ASP A 345 -13.84 -11.25 -2.28
N LEU A 346 -13.68 -12.34 -1.53
CA LEU A 346 -12.67 -13.38 -1.74
C LEU A 346 -13.23 -14.43 -2.71
N ALA A 347 -12.45 -14.83 -3.71
CA ALA A 347 -12.80 -15.92 -4.60
C ALA A 347 -12.61 -17.27 -3.91
N THR A 348 -13.69 -18.04 -3.78
CA THR A 348 -13.75 -19.32 -3.03
C THR A 348 -13.91 -20.54 -3.92
N GLY A 349 -14.31 -20.35 -5.18
CA GLY A 349 -14.52 -21.46 -6.10
C GLY A 349 -14.70 -21.04 -7.56
N PRO A 350 -14.88 -22.01 -8.46
CA PRO A 350 -15.16 -21.75 -9.87
C PRO A 350 -16.47 -20.95 -10.02
N GLY A 351 -16.46 -19.93 -10.89
CA GLY A 351 -17.59 -19.01 -11.08
C GLY A 351 -17.55 -17.75 -10.21
N ALA A 352 -16.44 -17.50 -9.49
CA ALA A 352 -16.23 -16.25 -8.77
C ALA A 352 -16.41 -15.04 -9.69
N ALA A 353 -17.02 -13.98 -9.17
CA ALA A 353 -17.15 -12.75 -9.91
C ALA A 353 -15.76 -12.19 -10.25
N PRO A 354 -15.55 -11.52 -11.41
CA PRO A 354 -14.22 -11.05 -11.82
C PRO A 354 -13.56 -10.05 -10.87
N ASN A 355 -14.35 -9.40 -10.01
CA ASN A 355 -13.90 -8.47 -8.98
C ASN A 355 -13.58 -9.15 -7.64
N ALA A 356 -13.80 -10.46 -7.51
CA ALA A 356 -13.41 -11.24 -6.34
C ALA A 356 -11.92 -11.55 -6.39
N ILE A 357 -11.23 -11.36 -5.27
CA ILE A 357 -9.78 -11.46 -5.19
C ILE A 357 -9.40 -12.91 -4.82
N PRO A 358 -8.53 -13.59 -5.58
CA PRO A 358 -8.05 -14.91 -5.21
C PRO A 358 -7.25 -14.91 -3.91
N ARG A 359 -7.30 -16.01 -3.14
CA ARG A 359 -6.49 -16.20 -1.92
C ARG A 359 -5.01 -15.88 -2.15
N SER A 360 -4.43 -16.37 -3.25
CA SER A 360 -3.02 -16.13 -3.59
C SER A 360 -2.68 -14.64 -3.71
N ASP A 361 -3.63 -13.84 -4.16
CA ASP A 361 -3.45 -12.40 -4.34
C ASP A 361 -3.64 -11.65 -3.02
N VAL A 362 -4.56 -12.09 -2.16
CA VAL A 362 -4.67 -11.57 -0.77
C VAL A 362 -3.38 -11.83 0.00
N GLU A 363 -2.82 -13.03 -0.07
CA GLU A 363 -1.54 -13.39 0.54
C GLU A 363 -0.39 -12.52 -0.01
N ARG A 364 -0.33 -12.32 -1.34
CA ARG A 364 0.66 -11.44 -1.99
C ARG A 364 0.51 -9.98 -1.52
N ILE A 365 -0.71 -9.47 -1.44
CA ILE A 365 -1.01 -8.12 -0.93
C ILE A 365 -0.54 -7.98 0.51
N ALA A 366 -0.81 -8.96 1.38
CA ALA A 366 -0.37 -8.92 2.77
C ALA A 366 1.15 -8.86 2.90
N VAL A 367 1.89 -9.72 2.19
CA VAL A 367 3.36 -9.70 2.18
C VAL A 367 3.89 -8.34 1.70
N MET A 368 3.25 -7.77 0.68
CA MET A 368 3.61 -6.48 0.08
C MET A 368 3.32 -5.28 0.99
N LEU A 369 2.30 -5.36 1.85
CA LEU A 369 2.03 -4.38 2.89
C LEU A 369 3.04 -4.51 4.04
N ILE A 370 3.36 -5.74 4.45
CA ILE A 370 4.36 -6.02 5.49
C ILE A 370 5.75 -5.52 5.07
N SER A 371 6.13 -5.73 3.81
CA SER A 371 7.42 -5.22 3.28
C SER A 371 7.51 -3.69 3.27
N ARG A 372 6.40 -2.98 3.46
CA ARG A 372 6.32 -1.52 3.59
C ARG A 372 6.18 -1.05 5.04
N SER A 373 6.52 -1.90 6.00
CA SER A 373 6.44 -1.62 7.45
C SER A 373 5.01 -1.42 7.98
N PHE A 374 3.99 -1.87 7.24
CA PHE A 374 2.65 -2.03 7.80
C PHE A 374 2.55 -3.35 8.54
N SER A 375 1.70 -3.41 9.56
CA SER A 375 1.32 -4.66 10.21
C SER A 375 0.02 -5.15 9.61
N VAL A 376 -0.08 -6.43 9.29
CA VAL A 376 -1.31 -7.04 8.78
C VAL A 376 -1.79 -8.05 9.83
N ALA A 377 -3.08 -7.99 10.20
CA ALA A 377 -3.65 -9.00 11.09
C ALA A 377 -3.57 -10.37 10.42
N GLN A 378 -3.43 -11.42 11.23
CA GLN A 378 -3.32 -12.79 10.73
C GLN A 378 -4.37 -13.06 9.66
N LEU A 379 -3.93 -13.60 8.52
CA LEU A 379 -4.82 -14.04 7.47
C LEU A 379 -5.44 -15.37 7.90
N ASN A 380 -6.75 -15.42 7.95
CA ASN A 380 -7.49 -16.62 8.29
C ASN A 380 -8.34 -17.01 7.07
N PHE A 381 -8.07 -18.20 6.53
CA PHE A 381 -8.83 -18.78 5.43
C PHE A 381 -9.52 -20.08 5.87
N ALA A 382 -9.70 -20.28 7.18
CA ALA A 382 -10.27 -21.50 7.72
C ALA A 382 -11.67 -21.76 7.14
N PRO A 383 -12.00 -23.01 6.80
CA PRO A 383 -13.31 -23.37 6.28
C PRO A 383 -14.40 -23.13 7.34
N GLY A 384 -15.40 -22.34 6.98
CA GLY A 384 -16.60 -22.11 7.77
C GLY A 384 -17.63 -21.48 6.85
N THR A 385 -18.80 -22.09 6.74
CA THR A 385 -19.81 -21.95 5.68
C THR A 385 -19.94 -20.57 5.01
N ALA A 386 -19.24 -20.42 3.89
CA ALA A 386 -19.61 -19.64 2.70
C ALA A 386 -18.91 -20.18 1.42
N LEU A 387 -18.36 -21.41 1.49
CA LEU A 387 -17.63 -22.06 0.38
C LEU A 387 -18.55 -22.56 -0.74
N ASP A 388 -19.85 -22.66 -0.49
CA ASP A 388 -20.85 -23.06 -1.52
C ASP A 388 -21.22 -21.90 -2.46
N GLN A 389 -20.84 -20.66 -2.11
CA GLN A 389 -20.92 -19.54 -3.03
C GLN A 389 -19.57 -19.34 -3.72
N PRO A 390 -19.57 -18.87 -4.97
CA PRO A 390 -18.33 -18.67 -5.73
C PRO A 390 -17.48 -17.50 -5.19
N SER A 391 -18.02 -16.68 -4.27
CA SER A 391 -17.28 -15.68 -3.51
C SER A 391 -17.91 -15.40 -2.16
N THR A 392 -17.09 -15.00 -1.19
CA THR A 392 -17.53 -14.59 0.16
C THR A 392 -16.92 -13.23 0.55
N PRO A 393 -17.61 -12.37 1.32
CA PRO A 393 -17.00 -11.18 1.89
C PRO A 393 -15.77 -11.53 2.73
N PHE A 394 -14.74 -10.71 2.65
CA PHE A 394 -13.49 -10.84 3.39
C PHE A 394 -13.08 -9.48 3.94
N GLY A 395 -12.69 -9.45 5.21
CA GLY A 395 -12.14 -8.29 5.87
C GLY A 395 -10.63 -8.38 5.98
N LEU A 396 -9.91 -7.40 5.43
CA LEU A 396 -8.47 -7.24 5.60
C LEU A 396 -8.20 -6.14 6.62
N ILE A 397 -7.46 -6.48 7.68
CA ILE A 397 -7.12 -5.55 8.77
C ILE A 397 -5.63 -5.21 8.69
N ILE A 398 -5.32 -3.92 8.64
CA ILE A 398 -3.97 -3.40 8.50
C ILE A 398 -3.74 -2.33 9.57
N ARG A 399 -2.56 -2.28 10.16
CA ARG A 399 -2.13 -1.19 11.06
C ARG A 399 -0.91 -0.50 10.48
N LYS A 400 -0.91 0.83 10.55
CA LYS A 400 0.25 1.64 10.20
C LYS A 400 1.31 1.52 11.29
N GLY A 401 2.55 1.23 10.87
CA GLY A 401 3.72 1.13 11.74
C GLY A 401 3.97 2.36 12.57
#